data_AF-Q5L6F4-F1
#
_entry.id   AF-Q5L6F4-F1
#
_cell.length_a   1.000
_cell.length_b   1.000
_cell.length_c   1.000
_cell.angle_alpha   90.00
_cell.angle_beta   90.00
_cell.angle_gamma   90.00
#
_symmetry.space_group_name_H-M   'P 1'
#
loop_
_entity.id
_entity.type
_entity.pdbx_description
1 polymer ?
#
loop_
_entity_poly.entity_id
_entity_poly.type
_entity_poly.pdbx_seq_one_letter_code
_entity_poly.pdbx_strand_id
1 'polypeptide(L)'
;MKKFQNVLASTHSFPQLEVYSVEQLREEMSWEEISKKAPRLPRGWYELMGLSKKDRLDFCQEYWLTILGIEDNQFPGICRFFSLLDSLDVYIYRSANEPYGVKMLYTFSDGRCGFQGEPPLLDMQGYCFPSLGDDGYHRFFTIHNGFGKWEDEGIFSYRSLAKVQHKLQQLLLRMGKILHDDNCASLGIFPFCGYEEPLTYQCFLFDPEVRRDFPSPNILLSQESLQHRTLGSIELLHLTTSHYPSFISWLENYLHSEEVYSG
;
A
#
# COMPACT_ATOMS: atom_id res chain seq x y z
N MET A 1 34.26 17.61 -23.33
CA MET A 1 34.68 16.19 -23.24
C MET A 1 34.45 15.76 -21.80
N LYS A 2 33.61 14.79 -21.42
CA LYS A 2 33.21 13.53 -22.06
C LYS A 2 31.67 13.41 -22.15
N LYS A 3 31.21 12.92 -23.30
CA LYS A 3 29.84 12.44 -23.53
C LYS A 3 29.73 11.05 -22.89
N PHE A 4 28.72 10.82 -22.05
CA PHE A 4 28.27 9.47 -21.73
C PHE A 4 27.22 9.09 -22.78
N GLN A 5 27.66 8.44 -23.85
CA GLN A 5 26.81 7.77 -24.82
C GLN A 5 26.80 6.27 -24.50
N ASN A 6 25.59 5.72 -24.45
CA ASN A 6 25.23 4.37 -24.87
C ASN A 6 25.89 3.19 -24.14
N VAL A 7 25.26 2.78 -23.04
CA VAL A 7 25.11 1.36 -22.72
C VAL A 7 23.64 1.15 -22.35
N LEU A 8 22.78 1.03 -23.35
CA LEU A 8 21.42 0.45 -23.28
C LEU A 8 20.88 0.40 -24.72
N ALA A 9 21.60 -0.35 -25.58
CA ALA A 9 21.05 -0.83 -26.83
C ALA A 9 20.30 -2.14 -26.54
N SER A 10 19.13 -2.03 -25.91
CA SER A 10 18.08 -3.03 -26.00
C SER A 10 16.88 -2.34 -26.64
N THR A 11 16.46 -2.88 -27.76
CA THR A 11 15.33 -2.45 -28.60
C THR A 11 14.00 -2.76 -27.90
N HIS A 12 13.74 -2.07 -26.80
CA HIS A 12 12.41 -1.89 -26.25
C HIS A 12 12.14 -0.39 -26.26
N SER A 13 11.24 0.04 -27.13
CA SER A 13 10.65 1.37 -27.06
C SER A 13 9.96 1.46 -25.70
N PHE A 14 10.64 2.01 -24.69
CA PHE A 14 9.98 2.37 -23.46
C PHE A 14 8.81 3.29 -23.84
N PRO A 15 7.59 3.02 -23.36
CA PRO A 15 6.50 3.97 -23.55
C PRO A 15 6.99 5.33 -23.04
N GLN A 16 6.68 6.40 -23.78
CA GLN A 16 7.07 7.75 -23.42
C GLN A 16 6.47 8.07 -22.04
N LEU A 17 7.28 7.93 -21.00
CA LEU A 17 6.88 8.18 -19.62
C LEU A 17 7.09 9.66 -19.35
N GLU A 18 5.99 10.37 -19.15
CA GLU A 18 6.01 11.74 -18.67
C GLU A 18 5.96 11.73 -17.15
N VAL A 19 6.82 12.51 -16.50
CA VAL A 19 6.84 12.69 -15.05
C VAL A 19 7.02 14.17 -14.74
N TYR A 20 6.18 14.70 -13.85
CA TYR A 20 6.20 16.09 -13.43
C TYR A 20 6.14 16.18 -11.90
N SER A 21 7.03 16.98 -11.30
CA SER A 21 6.92 17.35 -9.90
C SER A 21 5.78 18.35 -9.71
N VAL A 22 4.86 18.07 -8.77
CA VAL A 22 3.79 19.01 -8.43
C VAL A 22 4.34 20.29 -7.80
N GLU A 23 5.44 20.21 -7.04
CA GLU A 23 6.10 21.38 -6.47
C GLU A 23 6.56 22.35 -7.58
N GLN A 24 7.21 21.84 -8.63
CA GLN A 24 7.65 22.66 -9.75
C GLN A 24 6.47 23.19 -10.58
N LEU A 25 5.49 22.33 -10.88
CA LEU A 25 4.32 22.75 -11.65
C LEU A 25 3.51 23.85 -10.96
N ARG A 26 3.55 23.94 -9.63
CA ARG A 26 2.87 24.99 -8.85
C ARG A 26 3.44 26.38 -9.05
N GLU A 27 4.69 26.48 -9.49
CA GLU A 27 5.28 27.78 -9.84
C GLU A 27 4.70 28.33 -11.15
N GLU A 28 4.15 27.45 -12.00
CA GLU A 28 3.70 27.78 -13.35
C GLU A 28 2.19 27.67 -13.55
N MET A 29 1.50 26.84 -12.76
CA MET A 29 0.10 26.49 -12.95
C MET A 29 -0.71 26.67 -11.67
N SER A 30 -1.92 27.22 -11.81
CA SER A 30 -2.93 27.24 -10.76
C SER A 30 -3.56 25.86 -10.51
N TRP A 31 -4.26 25.71 -9.39
CA TRP A 31 -5.03 24.51 -9.08
C TRP A 31 -6.08 24.21 -10.16
N GLU A 32 -6.75 25.24 -10.67
CA GLU A 32 -7.80 25.12 -11.69
C GLU A 32 -7.26 24.60 -13.03
N GLU A 33 -5.98 24.82 -13.31
CA GLU A 33 -5.31 24.34 -14.52
C GLU A 33 -4.78 22.92 -14.33
N ILE A 34 -4.08 22.65 -13.23
CA ILE A 34 -3.49 21.33 -12.98
C ILE A 34 -4.57 20.26 -12.75
N SER A 35 -5.69 20.61 -12.11
CA SER A 35 -6.82 19.68 -11.87
C SER A 35 -7.50 19.25 -13.18
N LYS A 36 -7.44 20.07 -14.24
CA LYS A 36 -7.91 19.66 -15.57
C LYS A 36 -6.93 18.68 -16.23
N LYS A 37 -5.62 18.87 -16.01
CA LYS A 37 -4.56 18.00 -16.55
C LYS A 37 -4.50 16.66 -15.81
N ALA A 38 -4.53 16.67 -14.48
CA ALA A 38 -4.50 15.50 -13.62
C ALA A 38 -5.69 15.51 -12.63
N PRO A 39 -6.89 15.09 -13.07
CA PRO A 39 -8.11 15.14 -12.24
C PRO A 39 -8.06 14.30 -10.97
N ARG A 40 -7.11 13.37 -10.88
CA ARG A 40 -6.91 12.51 -9.71
C ARG A 40 -5.97 13.11 -8.67
N LEU A 41 -5.31 14.24 -8.95
CA LEU A 41 -4.48 14.93 -7.98
C LEU A 41 -5.39 15.46 -6.87
N PRO A 42 -5.19 15.11 -5.59
CA PRO A 42 -5.94 15.74 -4.51
C PRO A 42 -5.52 17.20 -4.34
N ARG A 43 -6.50 18.09 -4.13
CA ARG A 43 -6.22 19.50 -3.83
C ARG A 43 -5.32 19.66 -2.61
N GLY A 44 -5.55 18.87 -1.57
CA GLY A 44 -4.70 18.89 -0.37
C GLY A 44 -3.24 18.54 -0.66
N TRP A 45 -2.97 17.60 -1.58
CA TRP A 45 -1.61 17.28 -2.01
C TRP A 45 -0.95 18.40 -2.81
N TYR A 46 -1.73 19.06 -3.67
CA TYR A 46 -1.26 20.27 -4.35
C TYR A 46 -0.89 21.36 -3.34
N GLU A 47 -1.77 21.67 -2.38
CA GLU A 47 -1.52 22.71 -1.38
C GLU A 47 -0.33 22.37 -0.45
N LEU A 48 -0.18 21.09 -0.08
CA LEU A 48 0.95 20.58 0.70
C LEU A 48 2.30 20.88 0.05
N MET A 49 2.41 20.78 -1.28
CA MET A 49 3.63 21.11 -2.01
C MET A 49 4.00 22.60 -1.98
N GLY A 50 3.19 23.45 -1.33
CA GLY A 50 3.52 24.86 -1.06
C GLY A 50 4.23 25.12 0.26
N LEU A 51 4.25 24.12 1.14
CA LEU A 51 4.92 24.22 2.43
C LEU A 51 6.41 23.93 2.30
N SER A 52 7.20 24.29 3.32
CA SER A 52 8.60 23.85 3.39
C SER A 52 8.67 22.32 3.54
N LYS A 53 9.80 21.68 3.14
CA LYS A 53 9.96 20.23 3.30
C LYS A 53 9.69 19.75 4.72
N LYS A 54 10.16 20.49 5.72
CA LYS A 54 9.95 20.19 7.13
C LYS A 54 8.45 20.24 7.49
N ASP A 55 7.78 21.32 7.14
CA ASP A 55 6.35 21.48 7.45
C ASP A 55 5.49 20.41 6.76
N ARG A 56 5.89 19.93 5.57
CA ARG A 56 5.22 18.80 4.89
C ARG A 56 5.29 17.52 5.72
N LEU A 57 6.48 17.21 6.25
CA LEU A 57 6.70 16.01 7.07
C LEU A 57 5.92 16.10 8.38
N ASP A 58 6.03 17.23 9.08
CA ASP A 58 5.33 17.47 10.35
C ASP A 58 3.81 17.38 10.16
N PHE A 59 3.27 18.04 9.12
CA PHE A 59 1.84 17.99 8.80
C PHE A 59 1.37 16.58 8.42
N CYS A 60 2.12 15.86 7.58
CA CYS A 60 1.73 14.51 7.17
C CYS A 60 1.79 13.51 8.33
N GLN A 61 2.75 13.65 9.23
CA GLN A 61 2.80 12.84 10.45
C GLN A 61 1.55 13.09 11.30
N GLU A 62 1.24 14.35 11.62
CA GLU A 62 0.05 14.70 12.41
C GLU A 62 -1.25 14.21 11.75
N TYR A 63 -1.34 14.35 10.43
CA TYR A 63 -2.48 13.89 9.64
C TYR A 63 -2.65 12.37 9.74
N TRP A 64 -1.58 11.59 9.60
CA TRP A 64 -1.63 10.13 9.75
C TRP A 64 -2.08 9.72 11.15
N LEU A 65 -1.48 10.30 12.20
CA LEU A 65 -1.83 9.99 13.58
C LEU A 65 -3.31 10.30 13.87
N THR A 66 -3.78 11.47 13.41
CA THR A 66 -5.17 11.90 13.57
C THR A 66 -6.15 10.94 12.88
N ILE A 67 -5.91 10.63 11.60
CA ILE A 67 -6.82 9.77 10.83
C ILE A 67 -6.84 8.35 11.36
N LEU A 68 -5.69 7.80 11.76
CA LEU A 68 -5.60 6.47 12.32
C LEU A 68 -6.12 6.41 13.76
N GLY A 69 -6.37 7.55 14.41
CA GLY A 69 -6.82 7.63 15.80
C GLY A 69 -5.75 7.18 16.79
N ILE A 70 -4.49 7.48 16.47
CA ILE A 70 -3.32 7.12 17.28
C ILE A 70 -3.03 8.28 18.22
N GLU A 71 -3.01 8.02 19.53
CA GLU A 71 -2.48 8.96 20.51
C GLU A 71 -0.95 8.87 20.56
N ASP A 72 -0.30 9.97 20.95
CA ASP A 72 1.17 10.08 21.00
C ASP A 72 1.81 8.88 21.72
N ASN A 73 2.82 8.28 21.06
CA ASN A 73 3.62 7.14 21.52
C ASN A 73 2.91 5.76 21.60
N GLN A 74 1.65 5.61 21.18
CA GLN A 74 1.03 4.28 21.13
C GLN A 74 1.66 3.36 20.06
N PHE A 75 2.09 3.93 18.93
CA PHE A 75 2.71 3.23 17.80
C PHE A 75 4.01 3.93 17.37
N PRO A 76 5.09 3.82 18.16
CA PRO A 76 6.34 4.57 17.95
C PRO A 76 6.99 4.30 16.60
N GLY A 77 6.76 3.15 15.96
CA GLY A 77 7.27 2.84 14.63
C GLY A 77 6.73 3.77 13.54
N ILE A 78 5.48 4.23 13.66
CA ILE A 78 4.89 5.20 12.72
C ILE A 78 5.56 6.57 12.88
N CYS A 79 5.73 7.05 14.12
CA CYS A 79 6.46 8.30 14.37
C CYS A 79 7.91 8.20 13.89
N ARG A 80 8.56 7.06 14.16
CA ARG A 80 9.94 6.81 13.71
C ARG A 80 10.04 6.83 12.18
N PHE A 81 9.08 6.26 11.46
CA PHE A 81 9.03 6.33 10.00
C PHE A 81 9.14 7.77 9.50
N PHE A 82 8.31 8.70 10.00
CA PHE A 82 8.37 10.11 9.61
C PHE A 82 9.67 10.80 10.01
N SER A 83 10.22 10.48 11.19
CA SER A 83 11.50 11.06 11.66
C SER A 83 12.72 10.70 10.79
N LEU A 84 12.60 9.65 9.96
CA LEU A 84 13.67 9.15 9.11
C LEU A 84 13.58 9.66 7.66
N LEU A 85 12.45 10.27 7.29
CA LEU A 85 12.24 10.80 5.94
C LEU A 85 13.08 12.06 5.72
N ASP A 86 13.65 12.18 4.52
CA ASP A 86 14.26 13.40 4.02
C ASP A 86 13.22 14.30 3.35
N SER A 87 12.32 13.68 2.57
CA SER A 87 11.34 14.41 1.79
C SER A 87 10.05 13.63 1.60
N LEU A 88 9.01 14.42 1.35
CA LEU A 88 7.71 13.96 0.89
C LEU A 88 7.35 14.80 -0.33
N ASP A 89 7.22 14.14 -1.47
CA ASP A 89 7.09 14.77 -2.78
C ASP A 89 5.92 14.16 -3.55
N VAL A 90 5.21 14.97 -4.35
CA VAL A 90 4.07 14.52 -5.15
C VAL A 90 4.42 14.64 -6.62
N TYR A 91 4.20 13.57 -7.36
CA TYR A 91 4.46 13.50 -8.80
C TYR A 91 3.20 13.15 -9.57
N ILE A 92 3.06 13.78 -10.73
CA ILE A 92 2.11 13.43 -11.77
C ILE A 92 2.88 12.67 -12.85
N TYR A 93 2.36 11.54 -13.29
CA TYR A 93 3.01 10.75 -14.34
C TYR A 93 2.01 10.22 -15.35
N ARG A 94 2.47 9.91 -16.55
CA ARG A 94 1.66 9.29 -17.60
C ARG A 94 2.52 8.36 -18.44
N SER A 95 2.07 7.13 -18.58
CA SER A 95 2.64 6.19 -19.54
C SER A 95 1.93 6.36 -20.88
N ALA A 96 2.66 6.82 -21.91
CA ALA A 96 2.13 7.03 -23.25
C ALA A 96 0.82 7.87 -23.25
N ASN A 97 -0.31 7.30 -23.70
CA ASN A 97 -1.59 7.99 -23.85
C ASN A 97 -2.58 7.68 -22.71
N GLU A 98 -2.13 7.10 -21.60
CA GLU A 98 -3.00 6.82 -20.46
C GLU A 98 -3.40 8.10 -19.72
N PRO A 99 -4.47 8.09 -18.91
CA PRO A 99 -4.75 9.19 -17.99
C PRO A 99 -3.58 9.46 -17.05
N TYR A 100 -3.37 10.71 -16.67
CA TYR A 100 -2.35 11.06 -15.69
C TYR A 100 -2.63 10.36 -14.34
N GLY A 101 -1.64 9.60 -13.89
CA GLY A 101 -1.52 9.05 -12.55
C GLY A 101 -0.87 10.06 -11.60
N VAL A 102 -1.08 9.85 -10.30
CA VAL A 102 -0.51 10.68 -9.24
C VAL A 102 0.02 9.75 -8.16
N LYS A 103 1.21 10.06 -7.62
CA LYS A 103 1.80 9.35 -6.49
C LYS A 103 2.44 10.34 -5.53
N MET A 104 2.31 10.06 -4.24
CA MET A 104 3.11 10.68 -3.19
C MET A 104 4.27 9.76 -2.87
N LEU A 105 5.48 10.29 -2.77
CA LEU A 105 6.70 9.57 -2.51
C LEU A 105 7.28 10.01 -1.18
N TYR A 106 7.64 9.02 -0.37
CA TYR A 106 8.24 9.13 0.95
C TYR A 106 9.70 8.69 0.84
N THR A 107 10.63 9.64 0.84
CA THR A 107 12.05 9.37 0.57
C THR A 107 12.84 9.42 1.86
N PHE A 108 13.70 8.43 2.11
CA PHE A 108 14.61 8.41 3.25
C PHE A 108 15.94 9.11 2.95
N SER A 109 16.52 9.73 3.98
CA SER A 109 17.79 10.49 3.89
C SER A 109 19.04 9.62 3.71
N ASP A 110 18.96 8.34 4.07
CA ASP A 110 20.07 7.39 4.10
C ASP A 110 20.11 6.45 2.89
N GLY A 111 19.35 6.75 1.84
CA GLY A 111 19.37 6.00 0.58
C GLY A 111 18.60 4.67 0.62
N ARG A 112 17.83 4.42 1.68
CA ARG A 112 16.90 3.27 1.74
C ARG A 112 15.78 3.41 0.72
N CYS A 113 15.19 2.26 0.35
CA CYS A 113 14.02 2.24 -0.52
C CYS A 113 12.88 3.05 0.11
N GLY A 114 12.41 4.06 -0.62
CA GLY A 114 11.28 4.89 -0.20
C GLY A 114 9.93 4.16 -0.31
N PHE A 115 8.90 4.82 0.21
CA PHE A 115 7.51 4.39 0.05
C PHE A 115 6.79 5.26 -0.97
N GLN A 116 5.72 4.72 -1.52
CA GLN A 116 4.82 5.41 -2.42
C GLN A 116 3.37 5.19 -1.98
N GLY A 117 2.56 6.24 -2.06
CA GLY A 117 1.13 6.20 -1.79
C GLY A 117 0.31 6.69 -2.96
N GLU A 118 -0.79 6.01 -3.24
CA GLU A 118 -1.81 6.47 -4.18
C GLU A 118 -2.71 7.54 -3.53
N PRO A 119 -3.39 8.38 -4.34
CA PRO A 119 -4.37 9.34 -3.85
C PRO A 119 -5.41 8.68 -2.94
N PRO A 120 -5.89 9.37 -1.89
CA PRO A 120 -6.88 8.82 -0.98
C PRO A 120 -8.19 8.48 -1.69
N LEU A 121 -8.90 7.49 -1.15
CA LEU A 121 -10.23 7.13 -1.60
C LEU A 121 -11.25 8.10 -1.01
N LEU A 122 -11.65 9.11 -1.80
CA LEU A 122 -12.65 10.09 -1.41
C LEU A 122 -14.06 9.52 -1.61
N ASP A 123 -14.98 9.89 -0.72
CA ASP A 123 -16.39 9.49 -0.74
C ASP A 123 -16.59 7.96 -0.73
N MET A 124 -16.37 7.35 0.44
CA MET A 124 -16.53 5.90 0.65
C MET A 124 -17.99 5.42 0.44
N GLN A 125 -18.96 6.31 0.17
CA GLN A 125 -20.33 5.95 -0.13
C GLN A 125 -20.40 5.17 -1.45
N GLY A 126 -20.73 3.88 -1.37
CA GLY A 126 -20.83 2.98 -2.52
C GLY A 126 -19.65 2.04 -2.72
N TYR A 127 -18.60 2.15 -1.89
CA TYR A 127 -17.54 1.15 -1.82
C TYR A 127 -17.96 0.00 -0.92
N CYS A 128 -17.74 -1.24 -1.38
CA CYS A 128 -18.12 -2.44 -0.66
C CYS A 128 -16.87 -3.10 -0.06
N PHE A 129 -16.54 -2.70 1.17
CA PHE A 129 -15.56 -3.44 1.97
C PHE A 129 -16.27 -4.49 2.84
N PRO A 130 -15.66 -5.67 3.06
CA PRO A 130 -16.15 -6.59 4.08
C PRO A 130 -16.04 -5.94 5.46
N SER A 131 -16.88 -6.37 6.41
CA SER A 131 -16.78 -5.94 7.80
C SER A 131 -15.57 -6.62 8.44
N LEU A 132 -14.40 -5.97 8.38
CA LEU A 132 -13.13 -6.55 8.85
C LEU A 132 -13.00 -6.61 10.38
N GLY A 133 -13.93 -5.98 11.12
CA GLY A 133 -13.86 -5.88 12.59
C GLY A 133 -12.72 -4.96 13.09
N ASP A 134 -12.05 -4.24 12.19
CA ASP A 134 -11.07 -3.19 12.47
C ASP A 134 -11.25 -2.04 11.47
N ASP A 135 -11.40 -0.81 11.99
CA ASP A 135 -11.58 0.40 11.19
C ASP A 135 -10.24 0.97 10.69
N GLY A 136 -9.11 0.54 11.26
CA GLY A 136 -7.78 1.07 10.92
C GLY A 136 -7.48 0.97 9.42
N TYR A 137 -7.84 -0.15 8.79
CA TYR A 137 -7.68 -0.35 7.34
C TYR A 137 -8.54 0.63 6.53
N HIS A 138 -9.82 0.78 6.89
CA HIS A 138 -10.73 1.70 6.23
C HIS A 138 -10.30 3.17 6.38
N ARG A 139 -9.82 3.54 7.58
CA ARG A 139 -9.28 4.88 7.86
C ARG A 139 -8.03 5.14 7.02
N PHE A 140 -7.13 4.16 6.90
CA PHE A 140 -5.93 4.27 6.08
C PHE A 140 -6.23 4.57 4.60
N PHE A 141 -7.33 4.04 4.05
CA PHE A 141 -7.74 4.34 2.68
C PHE A 141 -8.08 5.83 2.45
N THR A 142 -8.39 6.56 3.51
CA THR A 142 -8.60 8.02 3.44
C THR A 142 -7.29 8.81 3.46
N ILE A 143 -6.17 8.14 3.73
CA ILE A 143 -4.80 8.65 3.58
C ILE A 143 -4.25 8.23 2.22
N HIS A 144 -4.26 6.93 1.94
CA HIS A 144 -3.76 6.32 0.70
C HIS A 144 -4.64 5.15 0.25
N ASN A 145 -5.13 5.22 -0.99
CA ASN A 145 -5.81 4.10 -1.66
C ASN A 145 -4.78 3.16 -2.30
N GLY A 146 -3.93 2.56 -1.49
CA GLY A 146 -2.80 1.75 -1.93
C GLY A 146 -1.47 2.41 -1.57
N PHE A 147 -0.55 1.62 -1.02
CA PHE A 147 0.67 2.12 -0.42
C PHE A 147 1.71 1.01 -0.33
N GLY A 148 2.95 1.27 -0.75
CA GLY A 148 3.98 0.23 -0.74
C GLY A 148 5.38 0.79 -0.82
N LYS A 149 6.37 -0.08 -0.68
CA LYS A 149 7.75 0.23 -1.04
C LYS A 149 7.84 0.41 -2.57
N TRP A 150 8.83 1.17 -3.05
CA TRP A 150 8.93 1.60 -4.45
C TRP A 150 8.61 0.54 -5.52
N GLU A 151 9.19 -0.66 -5.43
CA GLU A 151 9.02 -1.75 -6.39
C GLU A 151 7.97 -2.79 -5.97
N ASP A 152 7.36 -2.61 -4.79
CA ASP A 152 6.45 -3.59 -4.19
C ASP A 152 4.98 -3.22 -4.43
N GLU A 153 4.14 -4.24 -4.63
CA GLU A 153 2.69 -4.06 -4.78
C GLU A 153 1.98 -3.72 -3.45
N GLY A 154 2.67 -3.90 -2.31
CA GLY A 154 2.31 -3.31 -1.01
C GLY A 154 0.84 -3.53 -0.59
N ILE A 155 0.28 -2.56 0.10
CA ILE A 155 -1.16 -2.46 0.39
C ILE A 155 -1.88 -2.22 -0.94
N PHE A 156 -2.80 -3.09 -1.29
CA PHE A 156 -3.53 -3.03 -2.56
C PHE A 156 -4.51 -1.85 -2.59
N SER A 157 -4.57 -1.16 -3.73
CA SER A 157 -5.62 -0.17 -3.99
C SER A 157 -6.98 -0.85 -4.15
N TYR A 158 -8.06 -0.10 -3.88
CA TYR A 158 -9.43 -0.63 -3.96
C TYR A 158 -9.74 -1.29 -5.31
N ARG A 159 -9.27 -0.68 -6.40
CA ARG A 159 -9.47 -1.19 -7.76
C ARG A 159 -8.81 -2.56 -7.97
N SER A 160 -7.72 -2.84 -7.25
CA SER A 160 -6.96 -4.09 -7.34
C SER A 160 -7.53 -5.19 -6.45
N LEU A 161 -8.28 -4.86 -5.38
CA LEU A 161 -8.77 -5.84 -4.41
C LEU A 161 -9.58 -6.98 -5.05
N ALA A 162 -10.49 -6.68 -5.97
CA ALA A 162 -11.28 -7.72 -6.65
C ALA A 162 -10.41 -8.67 -7.49
N LYS A 163 -9.39 -8.12 -8.17
CA LYS A 163 -8.42 -8.90 -8.96
C LYS A 163 -7.58 -9.79 -8.05
N VAL A 164 -7.08 -9.25 -6.94
CA VAL A 164 -6.27 -10.00 -5.96
C VAL A 164 -7.10 -11.09 -5.28
N GLN A 165 -8.33 -10.80 -4.88
CA GLN A 165 -9.27 -11.78 -4.34
C GLN A 165 -9.46 -12.96 -5.31
N HIS A 166 -9.64 -12.65 -6.60
CA HIS A 166 -9.78 -13.67 -7.63
C HIS A 166 -8.50 -14.49 -7.82
N LYS A 167 -7.32 -13.84 -7.83
CA LYS A 167 -6.02 -14.53 -7.91
C LYS A 167 -5.80 -15.48 -6.74
N LEU A 168 -6.12 -15.04 -5.52
CA LEU A 168 -6.06 -15.89 -4.33
C LEU A 168 -7.02 -17.09 -4.45
N GLN A 169 -8.25 -16.87 -4.93
CA GLN A 169 -9.20 -17.96 -5.17
C GLN A 169 -8.64 -18.99 -6.16
N GLN A 170 -8.09 -18.53 -7.29
CA GLN A 170 -7.48 -19.42 -8.29
C GLN A 170 -6.29 -20.21 -7.72
N LEU A 171 -5.48 -19.59 -6.86
CA LEU A 171 -4.40 -20.28 -6.16
C LEU A 171 -4.94 -21.40 -5.27
N LEU A 172 -5.95 -21.12 -4.45
CA LEU A 172 -6.54 -22.10 -3.54
C LEU A 172 -7.20 -23.26 -4.30
N LEU A 173 -7.89 -22.97 -5.40
CA LEU A 173 -8.46 -23.99 -6.30
C LEU A 173 -7.37 -24.89 -6.90
N ARG A 174 -6.33 -24.28 -7.48
CA ARG A 174 -5.20 -25.01 -8.08
C ARG A 174 -4.48 -25.90 -7.07
N MET A 175 -4.44 -25.49 -5.81
CA MET A 175 -3.82 -26.25 -4.73
C MET A 175 -4.76 -27.27 -4.07
N GLY A 176 -6.00 -27.41 -4.57
CA GLY A 176 -7.00 -28.34 -4.03
C GLY A 176 -7.41 -28.00 -2.60
N LYS A 177 -7.32 -26.72 -2.20
CA LYS A 177 -7.69 -26.28 -0.86
C LYS A 177 -9.19 -26.01 -0.74
N ILE A 178 -9.80 -25.48 -1.80
CA ILE A 178 -11.24 -25.20 -1.89
C ILE A 178 -11.88 -25.91 -3.08
N LEU A 179 -13.20 -26.06 -3.06
CA LEU A 179 -13.98 -26.56 -4.18
C LEU A 179 -14.29 -25.45 -5.18
N HIS A 180 -14.68 -25.81 -6.41
CA HIS A 180 -14.95 -24.86 -7.50
C HIS A 180 -16.06 -23.85 -7.20
N ASP A 181 -17.02 -24.21 -6.35
CA ASP A 181 -18.15 -23.36 -5.97
C ASP A 181 -17.86 -22.46 -4.74
N ASP A 182 -16.73 -22.69 -4.07
CA ASP A 182 -16.29 -21.88 -2.94
C ASP A 182 -15.64 -20.57 -3.41
N ASN A 183 -15.81 -19.50 -2.64
CA ASN A 183 -15.11 -18.25 -2.85
C ASN A 183 -14.31 -17.84 -1.60
N CYS A 184 -13.28 -17.02 -1.75
CA CYS A 184 -12.48 -16.62 -0.59
C CYS A 184 -13.30 -15.85 0.47
N ALA A 185 -14.39 -15.18 0.06
CA ALA A 185 -15.26 -14.47 0.99
C ALA A 185 -16.11 -15.44 1.84
N SER A 186 -16.52 -16.59 1.31
CA SER A 186 -17.20 -17.66 2.04
C SER A 186 -16.28 -18.38 3.02
N LEU A 187 -14.96 -18.19 2.88
CA LEU A 187 -13.95 -18.62 3.85
C LEU A 187 -13.60 -17.53 4.86
N GLY A 188 -14.20 -16.33 4.76
CA GLY A 188 -13.86 -15.21 5.63
C GLY A 188 -12.47 -14.60 5.39
N ILE A 189 -11.85 -14.80 4.22
CA ILE A 189 -10.49 -14.36 3.92
C ILE A 189 -10.50 -13.16 2.96
N PHE A 190 -9.75 -12.11 3.31
CA PHE A 190 -9.62 -10.90 2.49
C PHE A 190 -8.15 -10.42 2.39
N PRO A 191 -7.47 -10.59 1.24
CA PRO A 191 -6.11 -10.12 1.01
C PRO A 191 -6.07 -8.60 0.91
N PHE A 192 -5.15 -7.96 1.63
CA PHE A 192 -5.05 -6.51 1.68
C PHE A 192 -3.66 -5.96 1.37
N CYS A 193 -2.61 -6.77 1.52
CA CYS A 193 -1.24 -6.40 1.18
C CYS A 193 -0.48 -7.59 0.62
N GLY A 194 0.47 -7.39 -0.29
CA GLY A 194 1.37 -8.45 -0.74
C GLY A 194 1.93 -8.25 -2.13
N TYR A 195 2.26 -9.38 -2.77
CA TYR A 195 2.75 -9.46 -4.14
C TYR A 195 1.88 -10.41 -4.95
N GLU A 196 1.59 -10.02 -6.19
CA GLU A 196 0.95 -10.88 -7.19
C GLU A 196 1.92 -11.98 -7.65
N GLU A 197 3.23 -11.74 -7.66
CA GLU A 197 4.25 -12.71 -8.06
C GLU A 197 5.56 -12.51 -7.24
N PRO A 198 5.95 -13.45 -6.36
CA PRO A 198 5.25 -14.68 -5.98
C PRO A 198 3.98 -14.35 -5.17
N LEU A 199 2.93 -15.16 -5.34
CA LEU A 199 1.65 -15.00 -4.64
C LEU A 199 1.84 -15.14 -3.11
N THR A 200 2.01 -14.00 -2.45
CA THR A 200 2.21 -13.87 -1.01
C THR A 200 1.38 -12.70 -0.52
N TYR A 201 0.41 -12.98 0.34
CA TYR A 201 -0.61 -12.03 0.76
C TYR A 201 -0.77 -11.99 2.27
N GLN A 202 -0.71 -10.80 2.86
CA GLN A 202 -1.33 -10.57 4.16
C GLN A 202 -2.85 -10.47 3.95
N CYS A 203 -3.59 -11.28 4.70
CA CYS A 203 -5.03 -11.38 4.61
C CYS A 203 -5.69 -11.11 5.98
N PHE A 204 -6.84 -10.44 5.97
CA PHE A 204 -7.75 -10.40 7.11
C PHE A 204 -8.57 -11.70 7.18
N LEU A 205 -8.88 -12.09 8.41
CA LEU A 205 -9.89 -13.09 8.77
C LEU A 205 -11.10 -12.35 9.35
N PHE A 206 -12.12 -12.16 8.52
CA PHE A 206 -13.29 -11.33 8.86
C PHE A 206 -14.52 -12.14 9.27
N ASP A 207 -14.56 -13.45 9.02
CA ASP A 207 -15.61 -14.32 9.52
C ASP A 207 -15.37 -14.63 11.02
N PRO A 208 -16.32 -14.31 11.93
CA PRO A 208 -16.18 -14.56 13.36
C PRO A 208 -15.98 -16.04 13.74
N GLU A 209 -16.63 -16.95 13.01
CA GLU A 209 -16.55 -18.40 13.29
C GLU A 209 -15.16 -18.94 12.91
N VAL A 210 -14.60 -18.45 11.81
CA VAL A 210 -13.22 -18.74 11.41
C VAL A 210 -12.25 -18.09 12.40
N ARG A 211 -12.46 -16.81 12.74
CA ARG A 211 -11.58 -16.03 13.62
C ARG A 211 -11.46 -16.62 15.03
N ARG A 212 -12.50 -17.27 15.56
CA ARG A 212 -12.50 -17.87 16.91
C ARG A 212 -11.30 -18.76 17.17
N ASP A 213 -10.81 -19.43 16.14
CA ASP A 213 -9.75 -20.43 16.24
C ASP A 213 -8.35 -19.83 15.93
N PHE A 214 -8.26 -18.53 15.64
CA PHE A 214 -6.99 -17.84 15.33
C PHE A 214 -6.59 -16.77 16.36
N PRO A 215 -5.30 -16.70 16.72
CA PRO A 215 -4.80 -15.71 17.68
C PRO A 215 -4.75 -14.27 17.15
N SER A 216 -4.90 -14.07 15.84
CA SER A 216 -4.85 -12.75 15.19
C SER A 216 -5.89 -12.62 14.08
N PRO A 217 -6.46 -11.42 13.89
CA PRO A 217 -7.38 -11.11 12.79
C PRO A 217 -6.71 -11.04 11.42
N ASN A 218 -5.38 -11.20 11.33
CA ASN A 218 -4.69 -11.27 10.06
C ASN A 218 -3.64 -12.39 10.02
N ILE A 219 -3.41 -12.90 8.81
CA ILE A 219 -2.49 -14.00 8.55
C ILE A 219 -1.72 -13.75 7.25
N LEU A 220 -0.49 -14.26 7.20
CA LEU A 220 0.29 -14.31 5.97
C LEU A 220 -0.01 -15.62 5.23
N LEU A 221 -0.47 -15.51 3.98
CA LEU A 221 -0.70 -16.61 3.05
C LEU A 221 0.28 -16.52 1.88
N SER A 222 1.29 -17.39 1.87
CA SER A 222 2.18 -17.61 0.72
C SER A 222 1.92 -18.96 0.07
N GLN A 223 2.32 -19.13 -1.19
CA GLN A 223 2.29 -20.43 -1.85
C GLN A 223 2.99 -21.53 -1.03
N GLU A 224 4.16 -21.23 -0.45
CA GLU A 224 4.88 -22.14 0.45
C GLU A 224 4.04 -22.49 1.69
N SER A 225 3.46 -21.49 2.36
CA SER A 225 2.62 -21.71 3.53
C SER A 225 1.42 -22.60 3.21
N LEU A 226 0.81 -22.43 2.03
CA LEU A 226 -0.35 -23.17 1.58
C LEU A 226 0.00 -24.60 1.13
N GLN A 227 1.24 -24.87 0.71
CA GLN A 227 1.66 -26.23 0.34
C GLN A 227 1.61 -27.17 1.55
N HIS A 228 1.99 -26.66 2.73
CA HIS A 228 2.08 -27.44 3.96
C HIS A 228 0.82 -27.39 4.85
N ARG A 229 -0.12 -26.46 4.60
CA ARG A 229 -1.33 -26.24 5.42
C ARG A 229 -2.60 -26.69 4.70
N THR A 230 -3.50 -27.44 5.32
CA THR A 230 -4.89 -27.55 4.81
C THR A 230 -5.70 -26.35 5.32
N LEU A 231 -6.76 -25.92 4.62
CA LEU A 231 -7.57 -24.78 5.10
C LEU A 231 -8.24 -25.08 6.46
N GLY A 232 -8.60 -26.34 6.71
CA GLY A 232 -9.08 -26.81 8.02
C GLY A 232 -7.97 -27.11 9.04
N SER A 233 -6.70 -27.00 8.65
CA SER A 233 -5.52 -27.18 9.51
C SER A 233 -4.57 -25.98 9.37
N ILE A 234 -5.13 -24.77 9.21
CA ILE A 234 -4.36 -23.56 9.55
C ILE A 234 -4.06 -23.57 11.08
N GLU A 235 -4.76 -24.41 11.84
CA GLU A 235 -4.31 -24.95 13.12
C GLU A 235 -3.13 -25.91 12.95
N LEU A 236 -2.08 -25.70 13.76
CA LEU A 236 -0.81 -26.43 13.83
C LEU A 236 0.31 -25.91 12.91
N LEU A 237 0.74 -24.68 13.17
CA LEU A 237 2.16 -24.35 13.45
C LEU A 237 2.29 -22.88 13.89
N HIS A 238 2.44 -22.68 15.20
CA HIS A 238 2.76 -21.42 15.88
C HIS A 238 4.18 -20.85 15.58
N LEU A 239 4.69 -20.96 14.33
CA LEU A 239 6.10 -20.70 14.05
C LEU A 239 6.39 -19.83 12.82
N THR A 240 5.42 -19.04 12.33
CA THR A 240 5.72 -17.90 11.42
C THR A 240 5.23 -16.61 12.07
N THR A 241 6.18 -15.74 12.41
CA THR A 241 6.15 -14.63 13.37
C THR A 241 5.36 -13.37 12.97
N SER A 242 4.31 -13.47 12.14
CA SER A 242 3.65 -12.28 11.55
C SER A 242 2.15 -12.26 11.81
N HIS A 243 1.77 -12.33 13.07
CA HIS A 243 0.40 -12.14 13.54
C HIS A 243 0.28 -10.77 14.21
N TYR A 244 -0.69 -9.96 13.78
CA TYR A 244 -0.90 -8.62 14.34
C TYR A 244 -2.32 -8.47 14.88
N PRO A 245 -2.51 -7.88 16.07
CA PRO A 245 -3.84 -7.76 16.68
C PRO A 245 -4.76 -6.76 15.98
N SER A 246 -4.21 -5.89 15.12
CA SER A 246 -4.94 -4.93 14.28
C SER A 246 -4.16 -4.61 13.01
N PHE A 247 -4.81 -3.93 12.07
CA PHE A 247 -4.15 -3.35 10.90
C PHE A 247 -3.07 -2.34 11.30
N ILE A 248 -3.31 -1.51 12.32
CA ILE A 248 -2.33 -0.49 12.75
C ILE A 248 -1.07 -1.16 13.30
N SER A 249 -1.20 -2.22 14.10
CA SER A 249 -0.04 -2.99 14.57
C SER A 249 0.73 -3.66 13.41
N TRP A 250 0.01 -4.14 12.38
CA TRP A 250 0.64 -4.64 11.17
C TRP A 250 1.38 -3.53 10.41
N LEU A 251 0.74 -2.36 10.25
CA LEU A 251 1.27 -1.21 9.54
C LEU A 251 2.54 -0.68 10.20
N GLU A 252 2.56 -0.60 11.53
CA GLU A 252 3.75 -0.21 12.29
C GLU A 252 4.93 -1.12 11.95
N ASN A 253 4.73 -2.44 11.97
CA ASN A 253 5.78 -3.37 11.60
C ASN A 253 6.13 -3.30 10.10
N TYR A 254 5.17 -3.08 9.22
CA TYR A 254 5.40 -2.92 7.79
C TYR A 254 6.35 -1.75 7.50
N LEU A 255 6.14 -0.62 8.17
CA LEU A 255 6.98 0.57 8.12
C LEU A 255 8.34 0.37 8.85
N HIS A 256 8.39 -0.54 9.83
CA HIS A 256 9.57 -0.84 10.64
C HIS A 256 10.43 -2.01 10.12
N SER A 257 9.96 -2.84 9.19
CA SER A 257 10.60 -4.11 8.82
C SER A 257 12.11 -3.96 8.54
N GLU A 258 12.93 -4.73 9.28
CA GLU A 258 14.40 -4.60 9.40
C GLU A 258 15.21 -4.84 8.12
N GLU A 259 14.60 -5.21 7.00
CA GLU A 259 15.27 -5.08 5.68
C GLU A 259 15.59 -3.61 5.34
N VAL A 260 14.93 -2.68 6.04
CA VAL A 260 15.14 -1.23 5.99
C VAL A 260 16.09 -0.76 7.12
N TYR A 261 16.62 -1.66 7.95
CA TYR A 261 17.47 -1.31 9.11
C TYR A 261 18.74 -2.17 9.28
N SER A 262 18.82 -3.28 8.54
CA SER A 262 20.00 -4.16 8.46
C SER A 262 20.86 -3.75 7.26
N GLY A 263 21.51 -2.59 7.38
CA GLY A 263 22.67 -2.21 6.57
C GLY A 263 23.96 -2.53 7.32
#